data_AF-A0A3P7MB03-F1
#
_entry.id   AF-A0A3P7MB03-F1
#
_cell.length_a   1.000
_cell.length_b   1.000
_cell.length_c   1.000
_cell.angle_alpha   90.00
_cell.angle_beta   90.00
_cell.angle_gamma   90.00
#
_symmetry.space_group_name_H-M   'P 1'
#
loop_
_entity.id
_entity.type
_entity.pdbx_description
1 polymer ?
#
loop_
_entity_poly.entity_id
_entity_poly.type
_entity_poly.pdbx_seq_one_letter_code
_entity_poly.pdbx_strand_id
1 'polypeptide(L)'
;MNRAVSRAIRYCLRERTSRFLEQTTSLGCVDRLHNYFALCASTCRLLFDLAQAPGASQSAKEVVPEGHADLGALPELIVDNVVELISYLRRLNDDFIESSDAADVPLQPFLQFCVVYMTDLNVLSNPHLRARLGEVLETLIPQRYEENWNSQRASSGFGIIPAHSFVRREQLLSGDNGSEQLSHVVTALLTAFVSIELAPGVDSNTSDLPSVTASASGPASPGAQQAAPSSEAMETATVSFEEKFHYRRPMYACLRYWHGKPFYDEQFKVNFPSSKTSGHLLTYTK
;
A
#
# COMPACT_ATOMS: atom_id res chain seq x y z
N MET A 1 4.43 45.52 13.88
CA MET A 1 4.56 44.62 12.71
C MET A 1 4.46 45.44 11.42
N ASN A 2 5.46 45.36 10.54
CA ASN A 2 5.63 46.27 9.39
C ASN A 2 4.51 46.08 8.34
N ARG A 3 3.82 47.16 7.92
CA ARG A 3 2.68 47.09 6.97
C ARG A 3 3.05 46.42 5.64
N ALA A 4 4.31 46.54 5.22
CA ALA A 4 4.84 45.86 4.04
C ALA A 4 4.86 44.33 4.21
N VAL A 5 5.32 43.83 5.36
CA VAL A 5 5.35 42.40 5.70
C VAL A 5 3.92 41.82 5.73
N SER A 6 2.96 42.56 6.31
CA SER A 6 1.54 42.14 6.31
C SER A 6 0.92 42.09 4.90
N ARG A 7 1.37 42.93 3.96
CA ARG A 7 0.92 42.85 2.56
C ARG A 7 1.57 41.67 1.83
N ALA A 8 2.87 41.45 2.02
CA ALA A 8 3.59 40.34 1.43
C ALA A 8 3.02 38.98 1.88
N ILE A 9 2.76 38.81 3.17
CA ILE A 9 2.14 37.58 3.71
C ILE A 9 0.76 37.34 3.07
N ARG A 10 -0.08 38.39 2.96
CA ARG A 10 -1.41 38.27 2.33
C ARG A 10 -1.33 37.92 0.86
N TYR A 11 -0.36 38.47 0.13
CA TYR A 11 -0.11 38.12 -1.26
C TYR A 11 0.32 36.66 -1.40
N CYS A 12 1.31 36.21 -0.61
CA CYS A 12 1.78 34.82 -0.63
C CYS A 12 0.68 33.82 -0.26
N LEU A 13 -0.15 34.15 0.74
CA LEU A 13 -1.32 33.34 1.10
C LEU A 13 -2.30 33.23 -0.06
N ARG A 14 -2.68 34.37 -0.67
CA ARG A 14 -3.60 34.39 -1.80
C ARG A 14 -3.07 33.58 -2.99
N GLU A 15 -1.80 33.73 -3.32
CA GLU A 15 -1.15 33.00 -4.41
C GLU A 15 -1.12 31.49 -4.14
N ARG A 16 -0.73 31.07 -2.94
CA ARG A 16 -0.74 29.65 -2.55
C ARG A 16 -2.14 29.06 -2.58
N THR A 17 -3.14 29.78 -2.08
CA THR A 17 -4.54 29.34 -2.13
C THR A 17 -5.03 29.22 -3.58
N SER A 18 -4.68 30.18 -4.46
CA SER A 18 -5.08 30.13 -5.87
C SER A 18 -4.51 28.90 -6.57
N ARG A 19 -3.20 28.64 -6.43
CA ARG A 19 -2.55 27.47 -7.05
C ARG A 19 -3.08 26.15 -6.49
N PHE A 20 -3.34 26.10 -5.18
CA PHE A 20 -3.94 24.93 -4.56
C PHE A 20 -5.31 24.62 -5.16
N LEU A 21 -6.19 25.63 -5.26
CA LEU A 21 -7.52 25.46 -5.85
C LEU A 21 -7.45 25.07 -7.34
N GLU A 22 -6.51 25.65 -8.09
CA GLU A 22 -6.31 25.30 -9.50
C GLU A 22 -5.88 23.83 -9.64
N GLN A 23 -4.91 23.39 -8.84
CA GLN A 23 -4.42 22.01 -8.83
C GLN A 23 -5.50 21.02 -8.39
N THR A 24 -6.23 21.30 -7.31
CA THR A 24 -7.31 20.42 -6.85
C THR A 24 -8.43 20.32 -7.88
N THR A 25 -8.81 21.42 -8.52
CA THR A 25 -9.82 21.41 -9.60
C THR A 25 -9.33 20.60 -10.80
N SER A 26 -8.07 20.78 -11.19
CA SER A 26 -7.45 20.08 -12.33
C SER A 26 -7.32 18.57 -12.10
N LEU A 27 -7.01 18.15 -10.86
CA LEU A 27 -6.93 16.75 -10.47
C LEU A 27 -8.31 16.12 -10.23
N GLY A 28 -9.30 16.90 -9.81
CA GLY A 28 -10.68 16.47 -9.59
C GLY A 28 -11.55 16.43 -10.87
N CYS A 29 -10.96 16.72 -12.04
CA CYS A 29 -11.66 16.61 -13.31
C CYS A 29 -12.02 15.14 -13.58
N VAL A 30 -13.32 14.85 -13.67
CA VAL A 30 -13.89 13.49 -13.76
C VAL A 30 -13.27 12.67 -14.89
N ASP A 31 -13.21 13.21 -16.11
CA ASP A 31 -12.65 12.49 -17.27
C ASP A 31 -11.18 12.12 -17.05
N ARG A 32 -10.40 13.04 -16.47
CA ARG A 32 -8.99 12.80 -16.20
C ARG A 32 -8.83 11.76 -15.09
N LEU A 33 -9.63 11.87 -14.05
CA LEU A 33 -9.63 10.95 -12.92
C LEU A 33 -9.99 9.53 -13.36
N HIS A 34 -10.98 9.39 -14.24
CA HIS A 34 -11.35 8.14 -14.89
C HIS A 34 -10.18 7.55 -15.67
N ASN A 35 -9.56 8.33 -16.56
CA ASN A 35 -8.42 7.85 -17.35
C ASN A 35 -7.25 7.39 -16.46
N TYR A 36 -6.93 8.12 -15.39
CA TYR A 36 -5.90 7.68 -14.43
C TYR A 36 -6.30 6.40 -13.70
N PHE A 37 -7.55 6.31 -13.26
CA PHE A 37 -8.04 5.13 -12.55
C PHE A 37 -8.04 3.89 -13.45
N ALA A 38 -8.50 4.02 -14.70
CA ALA A 38 -8.46 2.97 -15.71
C ALA A 38 -7.03 2.53 -16.06
N LEU A 39 -6.11 3.49 -16.17
CA LEU A 39 -4.69 3.22 -16.41
C LEU A 39 -4.07 2.43 -15.25
N CYS A 40 -4.32 2.84 -14.01
CA CYS A 40 -3.83 2.12 -12.83
C CYS A 40 -4.45 0.72 -12.73
N ALA A 41 -5.76 0.56 -12.97
CA ALA A 41 -6.41 -0.75 -12.98
C ALA A 41 -5.80 -1.69 -14.03
N SER A 42 -5.56 -1.18 -15.24
CA SER A 42 -4.93 -1.93 -16.33
C SER A 42 -3.47 -2.28 -16.01
N THR A 43 -2.74 -1.38 -15.35
CA THR A 43 -1.37 -1.61 -14.89
C THR A 43 -1.33 -2.69 -13.82
N CYS A 44 -2.19 -2.60 -12.80
CA CYS A 44 -2.33 -3.64 -11.77
C CYS A 44 -2.65 -5.01 -12.39
N ARG A 45 -3.54 -5.04 -13.39
CA ARG A 45 -3.87 -6.28 -14.10
C ARG A 45 -2.68 -6.85 -14.85
N LEU A 46 -1.96 -6.02 -15.61
CA LEU A 46 -0.77 -6.45 -16.33
C LEU A 46 0.29 -7.00 -15.38
N LEU A 47 0.57 -6.30 -14.28
CA LEU A 47 1.55 -6.74 -13.29
C LEU A 47 1.14 -8.04 -12.61
N PHE A 48 -0.16 -8.21 -12.32
CA PHE A 48 -0.69 -9.45 -11.80
C PHE A 48 -0.58 -10.60 -12.81
N ASP A 49 -0.95 -10.37 -14.07
CA ASP A 49 -0.87 -11.39 -15.13
C ASP A 49 0.60 -11.82 -15.37
N LEU A 50 1.55 -10.89 -15.32
CA LEU A 50 2.98 -11.17 -15.37
C LEU A 50 3.45 -11.98 -14.16
N ALA A 51 2.96 -11.66 -12.96
CA ALA A 51 3.29 -12.42 -11.74
C ALA A 51 2.71 -13.84 -11.76
N GLN A 52 1.53 -14.01 -12.37
CA GLN A 52 0.86 -15.29 -12.42
C GLN A 52 1.42 -16.22 -13.47
N ALA A 53 2.01 -15.71 -14.56
CA ALA A 53 2.40 -16.51 -15.73
C ALA A 53 3.44 -17.60 -15.40
N PRO A 54 3.06 -18.89 -15.42
CA PRO A 54 4.00 -19.98 -15.59
C PRO A 54 3.93 -20.42 -17.06
N GLY A 55 5.01 -20.94 -17.63
CA GLY A 55 4.98 -21.50 -18.99
C GLY A 55 3.72 -22.35 -19.23
N ALA A 56 2.94 -21.98 -20.23
CA ALA A 56 1.72 -22.70 -20.59
C ALA A 56 2.04 -24.19 -20.80
N SER A 57 1.32 -25.04 -20.08
CA SER A 57 1.15 -26.50 -20.28
C SER A 57 1.94 -27.43 -19.35
N GLN A 58 1.17 -28.10 -18.49
CA GLN A 58 1.28 -29.49 -18.04
C GLN A 58 2.53 -30.30 -18.43
N SER A 59 3.11 -30.94 -17.40
CA SER A 59 4.00 -32.11 -17.42
C SER A 59 5.51 -31.87 -17.40
N ALA A 60 6.14 -32.54 -16.41
CA ALA A 60 7.55 -32.89 -16.25
C ALA A 60 8.49 -31.89 -15.53
N LYS A 61 8.90 -32.33 -14.33
CA LYS A 61 10.14 -32.02 -13.59
C LYS A 61 10.31 -30.60 -13.03
N GLU A 62 9.97 -30.49 -11.75
CA GLU A 62 10.82 -30.01 -10.66
C GLU A 62 12.10 -29.27 -11.09
N VAL A 63 11.93 -27.99 -11.46
CA VAL A 63 12.95 -26.94 -11.39
C VAL A 63 12.20 -25.72 -10.85
N VAL A 64 12.76 -25.10 -9.81
CA VAL A 64 12.22 -23.91 -9.13
C VAL A 64 11.80 -22.86 -10.16
N PRO A 65 10.56 -22.34 -10.15
CA PRO A 65 10.13 -21.39 -11.16
C PRO A 65 10.80 -20.03 -10.88
N GLU A 66 11.76 -19.65 -11.71
CA GLU A 66 12.45 -18.35 -11.68
C GLU A 66 11.57 -17.15 -12.12
N GLY A 67 10.25 -17.36 -12.32
CA GLY A 67 9.34 -16.37 -12.91
C GLY A 67 9.13 -15.09 -12.10
N HIS A 68 9.42 -15.08 -10.79
CA HIS A 68 9.27 -13.88 -9.96
C HIS A 68 10.50 -12.98 -9.92
N ALA A 69 11.67 -13.44 -10.40
CA ALA A 69 12.89 -12.65 -10.39
C ALA A 69 12.80 -11.42 -11.33
N ASP A 70 12.13 -11.58 -12.47
CA ASP A 70 11.97 -10.52 -13.47
C ASP A 70 11.03 -9.39 -12.99
N LEU A 71 10.07 -9.70 -12.10
CA LEU A 71 9.17 -8.69 -11.54
C LEU A 71 9.87 -7.80 -10.50
N GLY A 72 10.84 -8.33 -9.76
CA GLY A 72 11.67 -7.55 -8.84
C GLY A 72 12.56 -6.52 -9.55
N ALA A 73 12.79 -6.68 -10.86
CA ALA A 73 13.53 -5.72 -11.67
C ALA A 73 12.68 -4.50 -12.11
N LEU A 74 11.35 -4.54 -11.90
CA LEU A 74 10.48 -3.42 -12.28
C LEU A 74 10.70 -2.22 -11.36
N PRO A 75 10.67 -0.99 -11.89
CA PRO A 75 10.78 0.20 -11.06
C PRO A 75 9.65 0.29 -10.03
N GLU A 76 10.01 0.37 -8.75
CA GLU A 76 9.06 0.54 -7.63
C GLU A 76 8.14 1.77 -7.80
N LEU A 77 8.57 2.78 -8.57
CA LEU A 77 7.77 3.94 -8.93
C LEU A 77 6.40 3.57 -9.53
N ILE A 78 6.29 2.45 -10.24
CA ILE A 78 5.02 2.00 -10.80
C ILE A 78 4.03 1.65 -9.68
N VAL A 79 4.51 0.95 -8.65
CA VAL A 79 3.72 0.60 -7.46
C VAL A 79 3.36 1.87 -6.68
N ASP A 80 4.31 2.79 -6.50
CA ASP A 80 4.07 4.05 -5.79
C ASP A 80 3.02 4.93 -6.49
N ASN A 81 3.03 4.98 -7.83
CA ASN A 81 2.01 5.70 -8.60
C ASN A 81 0.59 5.15 -8.36
N VAL A 82 0.43 3.83 -8.27
CA VAL A 82 -0.86 3.20 -7.94
C VAL A 82 -1.30 3.61 -6.54
N VAL A 83 -0.39 3.52 -5.57
CA VAL A 83 -0.66 3.91 -4.18
C VAL A 83 -1.08 5.38 -4.10
N GLU A 84 -0.33 6.29 -4.73
CA GLU A 84 -0.63 7.73 -4.72
C GLU A 84 -2.00 8.06 -5.29
N LEU A 85 -2.36 7.46 -6.44
CA LEU A 85 -3.68 7.69 -7.04
C LEU A 85 -4.81 7.19 -6.13
N ILE A 86 -4.70 5.96 -5.62
CA ILE A 86 -5.75 5.37 -4.79
C ILE A 86 -5.87 6.14 -3.46
N SER A 87 -4.76 6.51 -2.83
CA SER A 87 -4.77 7.32 -1.62
C SER A 87 -5.28 8.75 -1.88
N TYR A 88 -5.04 9.32 -3.06
CA TYR A 88 -5.67 10.59 -3.49
C TYR A 88 -7.19 10.45 -3.58
N LEU A 89 -7.67 9.41 -4.30
CA LEU A 89 -9.09 9.13 -4.47
C LEU A 89 -9.76 9.01 -3.11
N ARG A 90 -9.23 8.17 -2.22
CA ARG A 90 -9.78 7.98 -0.89
C ARG A 90 -9.86 9.28 -0.07
N ARG A 91 -8.84 10.15 -0.15
CA ARG A 91 -8.77 11.37 0.67
C ARG A 91 -9.65 12.50 0.14
N LEU A 92 -9.81 12.60 -1.18
CA LEU A 92 -10.40 13.78 -1.81
C LEU A 92 -11.63 13.49 -2.68
N ASN A 93 -11.78 12.28 -3.21
CA ASN A 93 -12.84 11.90 -4.15
C ASN A 93 -13.29 10.43 -3.95
N ASP A 94 -13.52 9.98 -2.72
CA ASP A 94 -13.77 8.55 -2.43
C ASP A 94 -15.07 8.03 -3.08
N ASP A 95 -16.02 8.93 -3.27
CA ASP A 95 -17.30 8.67 -3.94
C ASP A 95 -17.14 8.38 -5.43
N PHE A 96 -16.04 8.84 -6.05
CA PHE A 96 -15.75 8.59 -7.46
C PHE A 96 -15.72 7.09 -7.76
N ILE A 97 -15.20 6.27 -6.83
CA ILE A 97 -15.10 4.82 -7.01
C ILE A 97 -16.48 4.16 -7.15
N GLU A 98 -17.52 4.70 -6.50
CA GLU A 98 -18.91 4.19 -6.62
C GLU A 98 -19.72 4.92 -7.69
N SER A 99 -19.17 5.96 -8.31
CA SER A 99 -19.87 6.77 -9.30
C SER A 99 -20.09 6.01 -10.61
N SER A 100 -21.09 6.46 -11.39
CA SER A 100 -21.30 5.97 -12.76
C SER A 100 -20.09 6.20 -13.66
N ASP A 101 -19.32 7.25 -13.38
CA ASP A 101 -18.17 7.64 -14.19
C ASP A 101 -17.01 6.66 -14.05
N ALA A 102 -16.92 5.89 -12.95
CA ALA A 102 -15.89 4.87 -12.74
C ALA A 102 -16.42 3.42 -12.88
N ALA A 103 -17.69 3.25 -13.26
CA ALA A 103 -18.38 1.97 -13.18
C ALA A 103 -17.78 0.89 -14.11
N ASP A 104 -17.23 1.31 -15.24
CA ASP A 104 -16.58 0.47 -16.25
C ASP A 104 -15.18 -0.03 -15.84
N VAL A 105 -14.53 0.64 -14.88
CA VAL A 105 -13.17 0.27 -14.43
C VAL A 105 -13.23 -0.79 -13.32
N PRO A 106 -12.77 -2.04 -13.54
CA PRO A 106 -12.90 -3.09 -12.54
C PRO A 106 -12.01 -2.85 -11.32
N LEU A 107 -12.52 -3.18 -10.12
CA LEU A 107 -11.75 -3.08 -8.86
C LEU A 107 -10.86 -4.29 -8.58
N GLN A 108 -11.21 -5.45 -9.15
CA GLN A 108 -10.50 -6.72 -8.94
C GLN A 108 -8.98 -6.65 -9.15
N PRO A 109 -8.46 -5.97 -10.20
CA PRO A 109 -7.01 -5.90 -10.42
C PRO A 109 -6.24 -5.27 -9.26
N PHE A 110 -6.80 -4.26 -8.58
CA PHE A 110 -6.14 -3.62 -7.44
C PHE A 110 -5.97 -4.59 -6.27
N LEU A 111 -7.02 -5.37 -5.97
CA LEU A 111 -6.97 -6.38 -4.92
C LEU A 111 -5.93 -7.46 -5.25
N GLN A 112 -5.97 -8.00 -6.46
CA GLN A 112 -5.05 -9.05 -6.91
C GLN A 112 -3.60 -8.59 -6.87
N PHE A 113 -3.36 -7.37 -7.36
CA PHE A 113 -2.06 -6.71 -7.29
C PHE A 113 -1.56 -6.56 -5.85
N CYS A 114 -2.38 -6.05 -4.93
CA CYS A 114 -2.01 -5.93 -3.52
C CYS A 114 -1.63 -7.28 -2.92
N VAL A 115 -2.43 -8.34 -3.14
CA VAL A 115 -2.15 -9.67 -2.57
C VAL A 115 -0.80 -10.21 -3.04
N VAL A 116 -0.49 -10.12 -4.34
CA VAL A 116 0.79 -10.62 -4.88
C VAL A 116 1.97 -9.83 -4.33
N TYR A 117 1.93 -8.49 -4.44
CA TYR A 117 3.05 -7.62 -4.07
C TYR A 117 3.27 -7.51 -2.55
N MET A 118 2.28 -7.87 -1.73
CA MET A 118 2.44 -7.97 -0.28
C MET A 118 2.91 -9.36 0.18
N THR A 119 2.71 -10.41 -0.62
CA THR A 119 3.06 -11.80 -0.26
C THR A 119 4.50 -12.14 -0.63
N ASP A 120 4.95 -11.80 -1.83
CA ASP A 120 6.30 -12.13 -2.28
C ASP A 120 7.28 -10.98 -2.00
N LEU A 121 8.24 -11.24 -1.11
CA LEU A 121 9.26 -10.27 -0.70
C LEU A 121 10.28 -9.99 -1.81
N ASN A 122 10.41 -10.86 -2.82
CA ASN A 122 11.33 -10.68 -3.95
C ASN A 122 10.75 -9.77 -5.03
N VAL A 123 9.41 -9.73 -5.16
CA VAL A 123 8.70 -8.89 -6.14
C VAL A 123 8.68 -7.43 -5.70
N LEU A 124 8.53 -7.17 -4.40
CA LEU A 124 8.59 -5.82 -3.84
C LEU A 124 9.45 -5.82 -2.59
N SER A 125 10.74 -5.52 -2.76
CA SER A 125 11.72 -5.51 -1.68
C SER A 125 11.47 -4.42 -0.65
N ASN A 126 11.02 -3.24 -1.08
CA ASN A 126 10.87 -2.07 -0.23
C ASN A 126 9.73 -2.24 0.80
N PRO A 127 10.05 -2.33 2.10
CA PRO A 127 9.08 -2.54 3.16
C PRO A 127 8.12 -1.35 3.32
N HIS A 128 8.55 -0.11 3.04
CA HIS A 128 7.69 1.07 3.11
C HIS A 128 6.59 0.98 2.06
N LEU A 129 6.96 0.69 0.82
CA LEU A 129 6.01 0.64 -0.28
C LEU A 129 5.05 -0.55 -0.13
N ARG A 130 5.53 -1.70 0.33
CA ARG A 130 4.66 -2.84 0.73
C ARG A 130 3.64 -2.42 1.78
N ALA A 131 4.05 -1.65 2.77
CA ALA A 131 3.18 -1.23 3.84
C ALA A 131 2.09 -0.27 3.36
N ARG A 132 2.43 0.61 2.41
CA ARG A 132 1.47 1.52 1.78
C ARG A 132 0.42 0.80 0.91
N LEU A 133 0.66 -0.44 0.46
CA LEU A 133 -0.40 -1.25 -0.16
C LEU A 133 -1.57 -1.53 0.80
N GLY A 134 -1.34 -1.43 2.11
CA GLY A 134 -2.42 -1.40 3.10
C GLY A 134 -3.39 -0.24 2.89
N GLU A 135 -2.93 0.94 2.46
CA GLU A 135 -3.79 2.09 2.15
C GLU A 135 -4.71 1.79 0.95
N VAL A 136 -4.20 1.06 -0.04
CA VAL A 136 -4.95 0.62 -1.22
C VAL A 136 -6.03 -0.37 -0.79
N LEU A 137 -5.68 -1.41 -0.03
CA LEU A 137 -6.65 -2.39 0.50
C LEU A 137 -7.72 -1.72 1.35
N GLU A 138 -7.33 -0.79 2.23
CA GLU A 138 -8.27 -0.09 3.08
C GLU A 138 -9.24 0.78 2.27
N THR A 139 -8.83 1.26 1.09
CA THR A 139 -9.70 2.00 0.16
C THR A 139 -10.67 1.08 -0.58
N LEU A 140 -10.31 -0.19 -0.77
CA LEU A 140 -11.18 -1.20 -1.41
C LEU A 140 -12.24 -1.75 -0.44
N ILE A 141 -12.12 -1.50 0.86
CA ILE A 141 -13.06 -1.98 1.87
C ILE A 141 -14.29 -1.06 1.96
N PRO A 142 -15.51 -1.60 2.05
CA PRO A 142 -16.76 -0.82 2.15
C PRO A 142 -16.97 -0.24 3.56
N GLN A 143 -15.95 0.39 4.16
CA GLN A 143 -16.04 0.95 5.51
C GLN A 143 -15.08 2.13 5.71
N ARG A 144 -15.60 3.26 6.22
CA ARG A 144 -14.79 4.39 6.67
C ARG A 144 -14.61 4.34 8.18
N TYR A 145 -13.53 3.74 8.66
CA TYR A 145 -13.34 3.52 10.10
C TYR A 145 -13.27 4.85 10.91
N GLU A 146 -12.66 5.91 10.37
CA GLU A 146 -12.50 7.19 11.08
C GLU A 146 -13.81 8.01 11.15
N GLU A 147 -14.72 7.87 10.19
CA GLU A 147 -15.96 8.63 10.19
C GLU A 147 -17.00 8.01 11.12
N ASN A 148 -17.00 6.71 11.36
CA ASN A 148 -18.07 6.08 12.16
C ASN A 148 -18.04 6.45 13.65
N TRP A 149 -16.92 6.95 14.18
CA TRP A 149 -16.86 7.51 15.54
C TRP A 149 -17.46 8.93 15.65
N ASN A 150 -17.41 9.71 14.56
CA ASN A 150 -17.93 11.10 14.51
C ASN A 150 -19.29 11.22 13.80
N SER A 151 -19.63 10.31 12.89
CA SER A 151 -20.86 10.31 12.09
C SER A 151 -22.10 9.93 12.89
N GLN A 152 -21.94 9.31 14.07
CA GLN A 152 -23.03 9.18 15.03
C GLN A 152 -23.33 10.50 15.77
N ARG A 153 -22.52 11.56 15.56
CA ARG A 153 -22.69 12.91 16.15
C ARG A 153 -22.82 14.05 15.14
N ALA A 154 -23.01 13.76 13.86
CA ALA A 154 -23.29 14.79 12.85
C ALA A 154 -24.63 14.57 12.14
N SER A 155 -25.68 14.27 12.91
CA SER A 155 -27.02 14.80 12.58
C SER A 155 -27.01 16.31 12.86
N SER A 156 -26.35 17.07 12.00
CA SER A 156 -26.42 18.54 12.00
C SER A 156 -26.71 19.02 10.60
N GLY A 157 -28.01 18.98 10.26
CA GLY A 157 -28.72 20.05 9.55
C GLY A 157 -28.04 20.73 8.37
N PHE A 158 -27.68 20.00 7.31
CA PHE A 158 -27.87 20.47 5.93
C PHE A 158 -27.68 19.29 4.96
N GLY A 159 -28.77 18.78 4.40
CA GLY A 159 -28.75 17.73 3.38
C GLY A 159 -28.54 16.33 3.96
N ILE A 160 -29.47 15.42 3.64
CA ILE A 160 -29.27 13.99 3.84
C ILE A 160 -28.21 13.57 2.82
N ILE A 161 -26.95 13.47 3.23
CA ILE A 161 -25.94 12.77 2.44
C ILE A 161 -26.43 11.31 2.40
N PRO A 162 -26.70 10.72 1.22
CA PRO A 162 -27.05 9.31 1.14
C PRO A 162 -25.96 8.53 1.87
N ALA A 163 -26.34 7.54 2.69
CA ALA A 163 -25.38 6.56 3.17
C ALA A 163 -24.60 6.07 1.94
N HIS A 164 -23.29 6.33 1.90
CA HIS A 164 -22.46 5.95 0.76
C HIS A 164 -22.68 4.45 0.50
N SER A 165 -23.33 4.12 -0.61
CA SER A 165 -23.60 2.74 -0.95
C SER A 165 -22.32 2.17 -1.56
N PHE A 166 -21.57 1.41 -0.78
CA PHE A 166 -20.30 0.81 -1.20
C PHE A 166 -20.51 -0.45 -2.06
N VAL A 167 -21.42 -0.39 -3.03
CA VAL A 167 -21.93 -1.56 -3.75
C VAL A 167 -20.79 -2.29 -4.47
N ARG A 168 -19.91 -1.57 -5.14
CA ARG A 168 -18.83 -2.17 -5.93
C ARG A 168 -17.77 -2.81 -5.04
N ARG A 169 -17.43 -2.15 -3.93
CA ARG A 169 -16.51 -2.66 -2.91
C ARG A 169 -17.07 -3.87 -2.16
N GLU A 170 -18.37 -3.87 -1.85
CA GLU A 170 -19.06 -5.02 -1.26
C GLU A 170 -19.08 -6.21 -2.21
N GLN A 171 -19.39 -5.99 -3.49
CA GLN A 171 -19.33 -7.03 -4.53
C GLN A 171 -17.92 -7.60 -4.67
N LEU A 172 -16.89 -6.74 -4.72
CA LEU A 172 -15.49 -7.17 -4.77
C LEU A 172 -15.12 -8.11 -3.62
N LEU A 173 -15.58 -7.81 -2.40
CA LEU A 173 -15.22 -8.54 -1.18
C LEU A 173 -16.24 -9.61 -0.77
N SER A 174 -17.24 -9.87 -1.63
CA SER A 174 -18.19 -10.97 -1.46
C SER A 174 -17.48 -12.29 -1.80
N GLY A 175 -17.39 -13.19 -0.83
CA GLY A 175 -16.69 -14.48 -0.97
C GLY A 175 -17.24 -15.39 -2.09
N ASP A 176 -18.44 -15.09 -2.58
CA ASP A 176 -19.12 -15.83 -3.66
C ASP A 176 -18.43 -15.69 -5.02
N ASN A 177 -17.56 -14.67 -5.21
CA ASN A 177 -16.87 -14.43 -6.48
C ASN A 177 -15.65 -15.33 -6.74
N GLY A 178 -15.34 -16.28 -5.85
CA GLY A 178 -14.38 -17.35 -6.10
C GLY A 178 -12.95 -16.90 -6.40
N SER A 179 -12.58 -15.65 -6.10
CA SER A 179 -11.21 -15.18 -6.33
C SER A 179 -10.28 -15.83 -5.32
N GLU A 180 -9.39 -16.71 -5.78
CA GLU A 180 -8.31 -17.30 -4.99
C GLU A 180 -7.48 -16.25 -4.24
N GLN A 181 -7.45 -15.00 -4.71
CA GLN A 181 -6.71 -13.92 -4.05
C GLN A 181 -7.35 -13.49 -2.74
N LEU A 182 -8.69 -13.56 -2.62
CA LEU A 182 -9.38 -13.26 -1.37
C LEU A 182 -9.05 -14.27 -0.27
N SER A 183 -8.70 -15.52 -0.61
CA SER A 183 -8.29 -16.53 0.38
C SER A 183 -6.88 -16.30 0.93
N HIS A 184 -6.13 -15.36 0.37
CA HIS A 184 -4.76 -15.03 0.79
C HIS A 184 -4.62 -13.58 1.27
N VAL A 185 -5.69 -12.77 1.22
CA VAL A 185 -5.60 -11.33 1.47
C VAL A 185 -5.19 -10.99 2.90
N VAL A 186 -5.67 -11.75 3.90
CA VAL A 186 -5.31 -11.54 5.30
C VAL A 186 -3.85 -11.94 5.51
N THR A 187 -3.44 -13.08 4.95
CA THR A 187 -2.06 -13.57 5.03
C THR A 187 -1.09 -12.58 4.39
N ALA A 188 -1.42 -12.07 3.20
CA ALA A 188 -0.63 -11.05 2.50
C ALA A 188 -0.47 -9.77 3.33
N LEU A 189 -1.56 -9.29 3.94
CA LEU A 189 -1.54 -8.12 4.82
C LEU A 189 -0.64 -8.35 6.05
N LEU A 190 -0.70 -9.54 6.65
CA LEU A 190 0.15 -9.91 7.77
C LEU A 190 1.62 -10.05 7.36
N THR A 191 1.93 -10.53 6.15
CA THR A 191 3.29 -10.55 5.61
C THR A 191 3.85 -9.13 5.50
N ALA A 192 3.08 -8.19 4.96
CA ALA A 192 3.50 -6.79 4.90
C ALA A 192 3.70 -6.19 6.30
N PHE A 193 2.81 -6.49 7.25
CA PHE A 193 2.92 -6.07 8.65
C PHE A 193 4.21 -6.60 9.29
N VAL A 194 4.49 -7.90 9.17
CA VAL A 194 5.73 -8.49 9.70
C VAL A 194 6.95 -7.86 9.02
N SER A 195 6.86 -7.57 7.72
CA SER A 195 7.97 -6.98 6.97
C SER A 195 8.38 -5.59 7.50
N ILE A 196 7.44 -4.77 7.96
CA ILE A 196 7.76 -3.47 8.58
C ILE A 196 8.23 -3.60 10.04
N GLU A 197 7.75 -4.61 10.77
CA GLU A 197 8.19 -4.82 12.16
C GLU A 197 9.64 -5.33 12.21
N LEU A 198 10.01 -6.21 11.28
CA LEU A 198 11.36 -6.74 11.13
C LEU A 198 12.35 -5.76 10.47
N ALA A 199 11.86 -4.71 9.82
CA ALA A 199 12.74 -3.69 9.25
C ALA A 199 13.49 -2.95 10.38
N PRO A 200 14.83 -2.80 10.26
CA PRO A 200 15.64 -2.15 11.27
C PRO A 200 15.14 -0.72 11.53
N GLY A 201 14.93 -0.39 12.79
CA GLY A 201 14.53 0.96 13.18
C GLY A 201 15.73 1.89 13.19
N VAL A 202 15.59 3.08 12.60
CA VAL A 202 16.45 4.20 13.00
C VAL A 202 15.85 4.71 14.30
N ASP A 203 16.39 4.27 15.43
CA ASP A 203 16.08 4.89 16.70
C ASP A 203 16.51 6.35 16.61
N SER A 204 15.57 7.26 16.84
CA SER A 204 15.73 8.71 16.76
C SER A 204 16.72 9.32 17.78
N ASN A 205 17.64 8.51 18.34
CA ASN A 205 18.64 8.90 19.32
C ASN A 205 20.09 8.74 18.85
N THR A 206 20.36 8.25 17.63
CA THR A 206 21.69 8.36 17.02
C THR A 206 21.75 9.56 16.09
N SER A 207 21.90 10.73 16.70
CA SER A 207 22.45 11.91 16.03
C SER A 207 23.92 11.70 15.68
N ASP A 208 24.22 10.76 14.78
CA ASP A 208 25.51 10.68 14.10
C ASP A 208 25.28 10.98 12.62
N LEU A 209 25.23 12.29 12.37
CA LEU A 209 25.39 12.89 11.06
C LEU A 209 26.84 12.59 10.59
N PRO A 210 27.11 11.81 9.53
CA PRO A 210 28.31 12.09 8.77
C PRO A 210 28.01 13.37 8.00
N SER A 211 28.53 14.48 8.52
CA SER A 211 28.59 15.74 7.78
C SER A 211 29.23 15.46 6.43
N VAL A 212 28.42 15.50 5.36
CA VAL A 212 28.92 15.68 4.00
C VAL A 212 29.43 17.13 3.94
N THR A 213 30.65 17.35 4.44
CA THR A 213 31.38 18.60 4.29
C THR A 213 32.68 18.36 3.54
N ALA A 214 32.70 18.95 2.34
CA ALA A 214 33.83 19.35 1.51
C ALA A 214 34.52 18.23 0.71
N SER A 215 34.92 18.43 -0.56
CA SER A 215 35.43 19.67 -1.14
C SER A 215 35.45 19.60 -2.66
N ALA A 216 35.15 20.73 -3.31
CA ALA A 216 35.70 21.04 -4.62
C ALA A 216 37.21 21.35 -4.49
N SER A 217 38.05 20.60 -5.17
CA SER A 217 39.37 21.01 -5.68
C SER A 217 39.96 19.89 -6.55
N GLY A 218 40.20 20.17 -7.84
CA GLY A 218 41.07 19.32 -8.68
C GLY A 218 42.56 19.67 -8.48
N PRO A 219 43.47 19.20 -9.35
CA PRO A 219 43.64 17.84 -9.85
C PRO A 219 45.09 17.30 -9.59
N ALA A 220 45.30 16.02 -9.96
CA ALA A 220 46.56 15.38 -10.42
C ALA A 220 47.22 14.27 -9.56
N SER A 221 47.22 13.09 -10.20
CA SER A 221 48.27 12.05 -10.28
C SER A 221 48.20 10.78 -9.41
N PRO A 222 48.65 9.62 -9.96
CA PRO A 222 48.03 8.32 -9.74
C PRO A 222 48.91 7.32 -9.00
N GLY A 223 48.32 6.35 -8.31
CA GLY A 223 49.08 5.21 -7.78
C GLY A 223 48.25 4.18 -7.01
N ALA A 224 48.32 2.95 -7.51
CA ALA A 224 48.09 1.67 -6.83
C ALA A 224 46.65 1.24 -6.51
N GLN A 225 46.16 0.33 -7.37
CA GLN A 225 45.12 -0.65 -7.07
C GLN A 225 45.44 -1.48 -5.82
N GLN A 226 44.43 -1.64 -4.97
CA GLN A 226 44.19 -2.90 -4.27
C GLN A 226 42.69 -3.13 -4.17
N ALA A 227 42.23 -4.16 -4.88
CA ALA A 227 40.86 -4.62 -4.91
C ALA A 227 40.56 -5.43 -3.64
N ALA A 228 39.48 -5.07 -2.94
CA ALA A 228 38.82 -5.90 -1.93
C ALA A 228 37.34 -6.00 -2.32
N PRO A 229 36.68 -7.16 -2.09
CA PRO A 229 35.39 -7.46 -2.69
C PRO A 229 34.29 -6.63 -2.04
N SER A 230 33.56 -5.87 -2.84
CA SER A 230 32.28 -5.29 -2.45
C SER A 230 31.28 -6.41 -2.25
N SER A 231 31.12 -6.86 -1.01
CA SER A 231 29.89 -7.51 -0.58
C SER A 231 28.77 -6.51 -0.86
N GLU A 232 27.96 -6.77 -1.90
CA GLU A 232 26.69 -6.10 -2.11
C GLU A 232 25.79 -6.44 -0.92
N ALA A 233 25.95 -5.67 0.16
CA ALA A 233 25.01 -5.66 1.25
C ALA A 233 23.73 -5.06 0.69
N MET A 234 22.75 -5.93 0.44
CA MET A 234 21.35 -5.56 0.25
C MET A 234 21.02 -4.51 1.30
N GLU A 235 20.87 -3.25 0.86
CA GLU A 235 20.59 -2.12 1.73
C GLU A 235 19.22 -2.37 2.36
N THR A 236 19.22 -2.85 3.61
CA THR A 236 17.99 -3.13 4.34
C THR A 236 17.34 -1.80 4.66
N ALA A 237 16.33 -1.43 3.88
CA ALA A 237 15.56 -0.22 4.09
C ALA A 237 15.09 -0.13 5.56
N THR A 238 15.44 0.98 6.22
CA THR A 238 15.15 1.20 7.63
C THR A 238 13.80 1.89 7.79
N VAL A 239 12.94 1.38 8.67
CA VAL A 239 11.62 1.98 8.95
C VAL A 239 11.64 2.58 10.35
N SER A 240 11.44 3.90 10.46
CA SER A 240 11.42 4.58 11.76
C SER A 240 10.21 4.16 12.61
N PHE A 241 10.32 4.30 13.93
CA PHE A 241 9.25 3.93 14.86
C PHE A 241 7.92 4.65 14.55
N GLU A 242 7.96 5.95 14.22
CA GLU A 242 6.78 6.75 13.89
C GLU A 242 6.11 6.27 12.59
N GLU A 243 6.90 5.96 11.57
CA GLU A 243 6.40 5.43 10.29
C GLU A 243 5.67 4.09 10.47
N LYS A 244 6.17 3.23 11.37
CA LYS A 244 5.47 1.96 11.70
C LYS A 244 4.05 2.24 12.22
N PHE A 245 3.79 3.31 12.97
CA PHE A 245 2.40 3.64 13.36
C PHE A 245 1.55 4.07 12.17
N HIS A 246 2.10 4.88 11.27
CA HIS A 246 1.39 5.32 10.08
C HIS A 246 0.97 4.14 9.20
N TYR A 247 1.88 3.18 8.99
CA TYR A 247 1.59 1.98 8.21
C TYR A 247 0.62 1.02 8.89
N ARG A 248 0.63 0.94 10.23
CA ARG A 248 -0.27 0.03 10.96
C ARG A 248 -1.73 0.45 10.90
N ARG A 249 -2.04 1.75 10.86
CA ARG A 249 -3.43 2.26 10.82
C ARG A 249 -4.28 1.66 9.68
N PRO A 250 -3.88 1.76 8.39
CA PRO A 250 -4.66 1.19 7.30
C PRO A 250 -4.76 -0.34 7.40
N MET A 251 -3.70 -1.01 7.87
CA MET A 251 -3.72 -2.47 8.09
C MET A 251 -4.74 -2.88 9.16
N TYR A 252 -4.83 -2.14 10.28
CA TYR A 252 -5.80 -2.44 11.34
C TYR A 252 -7.25 -2.23 10.89
N ALA A 253 -7.51 -1.20 10.08
CA ALA A 253 -8.83 -1.01 9.49
C ALA A 253 -9.21 -2.21 8.60
N CYS A 254 -8.27 -2.74 7.82
CA CYS A 254 -8.49 -3.94 7.03
C CYS A 254 -8.76 -5.19 7.88
N LEU A 255 -7.88 -5.46 8.85
CA LEU A 255 -8.00 -6.63 9.73
C LEU A 255 -9.33 -6.61 10.51
N ARG A 256 -9.74 -5.44 11.00
CA ARG A 256 -11.02 -5.29 11.71
C ARG A 256 -12.22 -5.58 10.82
N TYR A 257 -12.17 -5.18 9.56
CA TYR A 257 -13.26 -5.44 8.62
C TYR A 257 -13.42 -6.93 8.31
N TRP A 258 -12.31 -7.65 8.13
CA TRP A 258 -12.33 -9.09 7.83
C TRP A 258 -12.56 -9.97 9.05
N HIS A 259 -12.14 -9.52 10.24
CA HIS A 259 -12.28 -10.28 11.48
C HIS A 259 -13.76 -10.58 11.82
N GLY A 260 -14.08 -11.83 12.11
CA GLY A 260 -15.43 -12.28 12.45
C GLY A 260 -16.32 -12.56 11.23
N LYS A 261 -15.76 -12.45 10.02
CA LYS A 261 -16.41 -12.92 8.79
C LYS A 261 -15.94 -14.35 8.52
N PRO A 262 -16.85 -15.35 8.44
CA PRO A 262 -16.49 -16.77 8.37
C PRO A 262 -15.53 -17.13 7.24
N PHE A 263 -15.66 -16.48 6.09
CA PHE A 263 -14.79 -16.69 4.93
C PHE A 263 -13.33 -16.31 5.19
N TYR A 264 -13.09 -15.24 5.94
CA TYR A 264 -11.75 -14.72 6.21
C TYR A 264 -11.13 -15.30 7.48
N ASP A 265 -11.96 -15.72 8.45
CA ASP A 265 -11.51 -16.29 9.73
C ASP A 265 -10.61 -17.53 9.56
N GLU A 266 -10.76 -18.31 8.48
CA GLU A 266 -9.85 -19.42 8.18
C GLU A 266 -8.41 -18.96 7.93
N GLN A 267 -8.22 -17.79 7.33
CA GLN A 267 -6.89 -17.24 7.06
C GLN A 267 -6.17 -16.79 8.34
N PHE A 268 -6.93 -16.43 9.38
CA PHE A 268 -6.36 -16.11 10.69
C PHE A 268 -5.90 -17.36 11.47
N LYS A 269 -6.42 -18.54 11.12
CA LYS A 269 -6.07 -19.82 11.78
C LYS A 269 -4.80 -20.44 11.22
N VAL A 270 -4.51 -20.21 9.93
CA VAL A 270 -3.34 -20.76 9.25
C VAL A 270 -2.14 -19.86 9.49
N ASN A 271 -1.43 -20.06 10.60
CA ASN A 271 0.01 -19.75 10.75
C ASN A 271 0.60 -20.22 12.10
N PHE A 272 0.28 -21.44 12.52
CA PHE A 272 1.21 -22.22 13.34
C PHE A 272 1.43 -23.56 12.66
N PRO A 273 2.63 -23.88 12.15
CA PRO A 273 2.92 -25.25 11.80
C PRO A 273 2.76 -26.08 13.07
N SER A 274 1.71 -26.89 13.11
CA SER A 274 1.59 -27.95 14.10
C SER A 274 2.77 -28.88 13.87
N SER A 275 3.84 -28.67 14.62
CA SER A 275 4.87 -29.68 14.77
C SER A 275 4.16 -30.94 15.21
N LYS A 276 4.19 -31.95 14.35
CA LYS A 276 3.87 -33.33 14.71
C LYS A 276 4.71 -33.71 15.92
N THR A 277 4.14 -33.60 17.11
CA THR A 277 4.60 -34.31 18.29
C THR A 277 3.37 -34.75 19.06
N SER A 278 3.25 -36.07 19.15
CA SER A 278 2.28 -36.89 19.84
C SER A 278 1.64 -36.28 21.09
N GLY A 279 0.33 -36.49 21.16
CA GLY A 279 -0.48 -36.71 22.35
C GLY A 279 0.04 -36.22 23.70
N HIS A 280 -0.62 -35.20 24.25
CA HIS A 280 -1.25 -35.38 25.55
C HIS A 280 -2.48 -34.50 25.68
N LEU A 281 -3.60 -35.17 25.97
CA LEU A 281 -4.88 -34.60 26.33
C LEU A 281 -4.70 -33.73 27.60
N LEU A 282 -5.07 -32.45 27.55
CA LEU A 282 -5.39 -31.68 28.76
C LEU A 282 -6.67 -30.88 28.52
N THR A 283 -7.76 -31.47 29.00
CA THR A 283 -9.00 -30.80 29.37
C THR A 283 -8.71 -29.61 30.29
N TYR A 284 -9.24 -28.44 29.98
CA TYR A 284 -9.36 -27.33 30.94
C TYR A 284 -10.83 -27.05 31.22
N THR A 285 -11.29 -27.52 32.38
CA THR A 285 -12.45 -27.02 33.09
C THR A 285 -12.02 -25.82 33.94
N LYS A 286 -12.67 -24.68 33.72
CA LYS A 286 -13.22 -23.84 34.79
C LYS A 286 -14.25 -22.88 34.23
#